data_AF-B8J0M5-F1
#
_entry.id   AF-B8J0M5-F1
#
_cell.length_a   1.000
_cell.length_b   1.000
_cell.length_c   1.000
_cell.angle_alpha   90.00
_cell.angle_beta   90.00
_cell.angle_gamma   90.00
#
_symmetry.space_group_name_H-M   'P 1'
#
loop_
_entity.id
_entity.type
_entity.pdbx_description
1 polymer ?
#
loop_
_entity_poly.entity_id
_entity_poly.type
_entity_poly.pdbx_seq_one_letter_code
_entity_poly.pdbx_strand_id
1 'polypeptide(L)'
;MKCHIKKLSTFLMGCTLLLMTAADFCAATNHDLPVSDTGIMRQDGPLPAGFRVPCASGPAVPPEAWPEEQLGGPSDALPEGLDDAARLDVYCLRASYPEIAGMVTDDSGLWLLVGGGRRVLYARHADSGSALSHAGSGNGEKGWAVDVRSSMADAYPLEPERPDTPYGVSPGRRRSYDLLGAIYGHNASEVGRQVRQTTLLGQPLRLSASAARALGRADARLAVAVGAEPHLKDYLKVHGGFVWRRIAGETRLSPHAYGIAVDLSPRLAPYWRWNKLRPHPMQHGYPFAIVDAMEQAGFIWGGKWHEYDIMHFEYRPEIICKARMLQARRGQGGAGDGPAHAAGAVLFPAD
;
A
#
# COMPACT_ATOMS: atom_id res chain seq x y z
N MET A 1 -50.07 -33.30 -22.42
CA MET A 1 -51.08 -32.20 -22.57
C MET A 1 -50.28 -30.94 -22.93
N LYS A 2 -50.45 -30.20 -24.05
CA LYS A 2 -51.66 -29.70 -24.76
C LYS A 2 -52.59 -28.92 -23.80
N CYS A 3 -53.02 -27.67 -24.01
CA CYS A 3 -52.90 -26.66 -25.08
C CYS A 3 -53.26 -25.26 -24.48
N HIS A 4 -53.23 -24.07 -25.09
CA HIS A 4 -52.91 -23.51 -26.43
C HIS A 4 -52.27 -22.10 -26.23
N ILE A 5 -51.34 -21.61 -27.05
CA ILE A 5 -51.55 -20.76 -28.26
C ILE A 5 -52.61 -19.64 -28.13
N LYS A 6 -52.17 -18.37 -28.26
CA LYS A 6 -52.68 -17.44 -29.28
C LYS A 6 -51.69 -16.30 -29.57
N LYS A 7 -51.53 -15.97 -30.86
CA LYS A 7 -50.86 -14.75 -31.35
C LYS A 7 -51.90 -13.64 -31.54
N LEU A 8 -51.47 -12.40 -31.60
CA LEU A 8 -52.05 -11.40 -32.51
C LEU A 8 -50.91 -10.61 -33.19
N SER A 9 -51.19 -9.95 -34.32
CA SER A 9 -50.15 -9.46 -35.23
C SER A 9 -50.67 -8.36 -36.18
N THR A 10 -49.73 -7.56 -36.68
CA THR A 10 -49.82 -6.75 -37.92
C THR A 10 -50.75 -5.54 -37.96
N PHE A 11 -50.16 -4.34 -38.13
CA PHE A 11 -50.31 -3.43 -39.29
C PHE A 11 -49.08 -2.47 -39.27
N LEU A 12 -48.29 -2.24 -40.34
CA LEU A 12 -48.53 -1.53 -41.63
C LEU A 12 -48.78 0.00 -41.43
N MET A 13 -48.24 0.94 -42.24
CA MET A 13 -47.35 0.88 -43.43
C MET A 13 -46.78 2.27 -43.81
N GLY A 14 -45.60 2.33 -44.47
CA GLY A 14 -45.10 3.51 -45.23
C GLY A 14 -44.30 4.57 -44.44
N CYS A 15 -43.47 5.44 -45.05
CA CYS A 15 -43.08 5.55 -46.47
C CYS A 15 -41.72 6.27 -46.68
N THR A 16 -41.06 5.99 -47.81
CA THR A 16 -40.15 6.85 -48.63
C THR A 16 -39.09 7.71 -47.90
N LEU A 17 -37.80 7.37 -47.86
CA LEU A 17 -36.78 7.24 -48.95
C LEU A 17 -36.40 8.59 -49.63
N LEU A 18 -35.13 9.00 -49.48
CA LEU A 18 -34.45 9.85 -50.46
C LEU A 18 -32.97 9.46 -50.54
N LEU A 19 -32.48 9.17 -51.75
CA LEU A 19 -31.04 9.05 -52.03
C LEU A 19 -30.53 10.39 -52.56
N MET A 20 -29.28 10.72 -52.27
CA MET A 20 -28.39 11.30 -53.29
C MET A 20 -26.99 10.71 -53.14
N THR A 21 -26.36 10.45 -54.29
CA THR A 21 -24.99 9.95 -54.43
C THR A 21 -24.17 10.95 -55.23
N ALA A 22 -22.94 11.22 -54.80
CA ALA A 22 -21.90 11.80 -55.64
C ALA A 22 -20.53 11.30 -55.15
N ALA A 23 -19.62 11.05 -56.08
CA ALA A 23 -18.25 10.62 -55.81
C ALA A 23 -17.29 11.35 -56.78
N ASP A 24 -16.03 11.45 -56.36
CA ASP A 24 -14.83 11.73 -57.14
C ASP A 24 -14.77 12.98 -58.05
N PHE A 25 -13.75 13.83 -57.82
CA PHE A 25 -12.58 13.80 -58.70
C PHE A 25 -11.31 14.45 -58.09
N CYS A 26 -10.16 13.85 -58.42
CA CYS A 26 -8.78 14.37 -58.52
C CYS A 26 -8.37 15.70 -57.82
N ALA A 27 -7.33 15.72 -56.96
CA ALA A 27 -5.87 15.69 -57.26
C ALA A 27 -5.31 17.07 -57.69
N ALA A 28 -4.06 17.46 -57.41
CA ALA A 28 -2.97 16.94 -56.55
C ALA A 28 -1.92 18.05 -56.32
N THR A 29 -0.99 17.84 -55.38
CA THR A 29 0.47 18.13 -55.54
C THR A 29 1.24 17.54 -54.35
N ASN A 30 2.36 16.87 -54.63
CA ASN A 30 3.38 16.62 -53.60
C ASN A 30 4.18 17.90 -53.38
N HIS A 31 4.63 18.15 -52.15
CA HIS A 31 5.97 18.72 -51.94
C HIS A 31 6.58 18.23 -50.63
N ASP A 32 7.90 18.30 -50.62
CA ASP A 32 8.86 17.56 -49.83
C ASP A 32 8.87 17.89 -48.33
N LEU A 33 9.49 16.99 -47.56
CA LEU A 33 9.82 17.19 -46.15
C LEU A 33 10.72 18.43 -45.97
N PRO A 34 10.65 19.07 -44.79
CA PRO A 34 11.75 18.79 -43.87
C PRO A 34 11.28 18.31 -42.49
N VAL A 35 12.13 17.51 -41.85
CA VAL A 35 12.04 17.23 -40.42
C VAL A 35 12.50 18.49 -39.67
N SER A 36 11.61 19.12 -38.89
CA SER A 36 11.95 20.20 -37.98
C SER A 36 11.83 19.73 -36.53
N ASP A 37 12.96 19.64 -35.84
CA ASP A 37 13.02 19.29 -34.42
C ASP A 37 12.54 20.48 -33.56
N THR A 38 11.40 20.32 -32.89
CA THR A 38 10.89 21.26 -31.88
C THR A 38 10.47 20.50 -30.64
N GLY A 39 11.45 20.10 -29.83
CA GLY A 39 11.22 19.38 -28.57
C GLY A 39 10.28 20.14 -27.63
N ILE A 40 9.16 19.50 -27.25
CA ILE A 40 8.33 19.95 -26.13
C ILE A 40 9.12 19.69 -24.86
N MET A 41 9.84 20.70 -24.38
CA MET A 41 10.47 20.66 -23.05
C MET A 41 9.39 20.39 -22.01
N ARG A 42 9.58 19.32 -21.22
CA ARG A 42 8.86 19.20 -19.94
C ARG A 42 9.31 20.34 -19.04
N GLN A 43 8.37 21.20 -18.66
CA GLN A 43 8.59 22.11 -17.54
C GLN A 43 8.46 21.31 -16.24
N ASP A 44 9.51 20.57 -15.91
CA ASP A 44 9.73 20.01 -14.58
C ASP A 44 10.09 21.17 -13.63
N GLY A 45 9.09 22.01 -13.33
CA GLY A 45 9.21 23.14 -12.42
C GLY A 45 9.49 22.67 -10.98
N PRO A 46 10.23 23.45 -10.17
CA PRO A 46 10.47 23.11 -8.77
C PRO A 46 9.16 22.87 -8.02
N LEU A 47 9.10 21.78 -7.25
CA LEU A 47 7.98 21.50 -6.36
C LEU A 47 7.84 22.66 -5.35
N PRO A 48 6.61 23.10 -5.02
CA PRO A 48 6.40 24.21 -4.11
C PRO A 48 6.97 23.90 -2.71
N ALA A 49 7.59 24.89 -2.09
CA ALA A 49 8.17 24.77 -0.76
C ALA A 49 7.12 24.24 0.24
N GLY A 50 7.46 23.14 0.91
CA GLY A 50 6.55 22.38 1.79
C GLY A 50 6.15 20.99 1.25
N PHE A 51 6.34 20.70 -0.03
CA PHE A 51 6.04 19.36 -0.58
C PHE A 51 7.13 18.33 -0.20
N ARG A 52 6.87 17.49 0.81
CA ARG A 52 7.72 16.32 1.11
C ARG A 52 7.37 15.16 0.15
N VAL A 53 8.38 14.60 -0.52
CA VAL A 53 8.22 13.42 -1.39
C VAL A 53 7.93 12.18 -0.54
N PRO A 54 6.80 11.46 -0.70
CA PRO A 54 6.46 10.32 0.14
C PRO A 54 7.31 9.07 -0.16
N CYS A 55 8.48 8.98 0.47
CA CYS A 55 9.36 7.81 0.57
C CYS A 55 9.56 7.01 -0.74
N ALA A 56 9.69 7.71 -1.88
CA ALA A 56 9.62 7.10 -3.22
C ALA A 56 10.98 6.60 -3.78
N SER A 57 12.09 7.01 -3.16
CA SER A 57 13.45 6.89 -3.68
C SER A 57 14.40 6.27 -2.65
N GLY A 58 14.73 4.98 -2.84
CA GLY A 58 15.79 4.27 -2.10
C GLY A 58 15.50 4.02 -0.61
N PRO A 59 16.49 3.50 0.13
CA PRO A 59 16.47 3.57 1.59
C PRO A 59 16.46 5.04 2.01
N ALA A 60 15.55 5.40 2.91
CA ALA A 60 15.58 6.73 3.51
C ALA A 60 16.89 6.86 4.30
N VAL A 61 17.70 7.88 3.98
CA VAL A 61 18.87 8.24 4.81
C VAL A 61 18.35 8.44 6.24
N PRO A 62 18.85 7.68 7.23
CA PRO A 62 18.39 7.84 8.60
C PRO A 62 18.95 9.17 9.11
N PRO A 63 18.13 10.13 9.58
CA PRO A 63 18.63 11.42 10.01
C PRO A 63 19.53 11.26 11.24
N GLU A 64 20.83 11.52 11.06
CA GLU A 64 21.76 11.73 12.15
C GLU A 64 21.32 13.00 12.91
N ALA A 65 20.89 12.82 14.17
CA ALA A 65 20.38 13.87 15.07
C ALA A 65 19.31 14.80 14.45
N TRP A 66 18.04 14.52 14.73
CA TRP A 66 16.90 15.40 14.37
C TRP A 66 17.10 16.83 14.91
N PRO A 67 17.21 17.86 14.05
CA PRO A 67 17.09 19.25 14.48
C PRO A 67 15.60 19.55 14.69
N GLU A 68 15.23 20.05 15.87
CA GLU A 68 13.81 20.22 16.26
C GLU A 68 13.02 21.12 15.29
N GLU A 69 13.68 22.10 14.67
CA GLU A 69 13.07 23.05 13.72
C GLU A 69 12.56 22.40 12.42
N GLN A 70 12.99 21.19 12.04
CA GLN A 70 12.62 20.59 10.75
C GLN A 70 11.26 19.84 10.74
N LEU A 71 10.38 20.11 11.69
CA LEU A 71 9.04 19.50 11.78
C LEU A 71 7.91 20.37 11.21
N GLY A 72 7.99 21.70 11.28
CA GLY A 72 6.92 22.65 10.91
C GLY A 72 6.11 22.33 9.63
N GLY A 73 4.77 22.23 9.65
CA GLY A 73 3.83 22.21 10.79
C GLY A 73 2.47 21.60 10.40
N PRO A 74 1.35 21.81 11.12
CA PRO A 74 1.13 22.73 12.23
C PRO A 74 1.14 22.05 13.62
N SER A 75 1.67 22.74 14.63
CA SER A 75 1.80 22.27 16.02
C SER A 75 2.57 20.95 16.17
N ASP A 76 3.87 21.01 15.91
CA ASP A 76 4.79 19.87 16.02
C ASP A 76 5.18 19.51 17.46
N ALA A 77 4.68 20.26 18.44
CA ALA A 77 4.61 19.86 19.83
C ALA A 77 3.74 18.59 19.95
N LEU A 78 4.39 17.43 19.76
CA LEU A 78 3.85 16.15 20.19
C LEU A 78 3.66 16.17 21.72
N PRO A 79 2.68 15.42 22.26
CA PRO A 79 2.50 15.31 23.71
C PRO A 79 3.80 14.94 24.44
N GLU A 80 4.02 15.56 25.60
CA GLU A 80 5.10 15.16 26.50
C GLU A 80 4.94 13.69 26.94
N GLY A 81 6.06 13.04 27.27
CA GLY A 81 6.05 11.64 27.71
C GLY A 81 5.82 10.58 26.62
N LEU A 82 5.66 10.94 25.34
CA LEU A 82 5.59 9.93 24.27
C LEU A 82 6.87 9.08 24.20
N ASP A 83 6.68 7.76 24.16
CA ASP A 83 7.73 6.76 23.90
C ASP A 83 8.21 6.75 22.44
N ASP A 84 9.36 6.13 22.20
CA ASP A 84 10.00 6.08 20.87
C ASP A 84 9.16 5.37 19.79
N ALA A 85 8.31 4.42 20.17
CA ALA A 85 7.43 3.76 19.23
C ALA A 85 6.29 4.70 18.81
N ALA A 86 5.70 5.45 19.75
CA ALA A 86 4.71 6.49 19.46
C ALA A 86 5.29 7.65 18.63
N ARG A 87 6.53 8.07 18.91
CA ARG A 87 7.26 9.08 18.12
C ARG A 87 7.52 8.61 16.69
N LEU A 88 7.94 7.36 16.50
CA LEU A 88 8.14 6.77 15.17
C LEU A 88 6.81 6.59 14.41
N ASP A 89 5.76 6.14 15.10
CA ASP A 89 4.47 5.87 14.49
C ASP A 89 3.78 7.16 14.04
N VAL A 90 3.76 8.22 14.87
CA VAL A 90 3.18 9.51 14.47
C VAL A 90 3.97 10.16 13.31
N TYR A 91 5.30 10.01 13.27
CA TYR A 91 6.10 10.45 12.12
C TYR A 91 5.70 9.70 10.83
N CYS A 92 5.67 8.37 10.87
CA CYS A 92 5.32 7.56 9.71
C CYS A 92 3.85 7.71 9.28
N LEU A 93 2.95 8.01 10.21
CA LEU A 93 1.55 8.39 9.93
C LEU A 93 1.48 9.73 9.19
N ARG A 94 2.10 10.81 9.72
CA ARG A 94 2.15 12.13 9.06
C ARG A 94 2.83 12.08 7.68
N ALA A 95 3.88 11.27 7.53
CA ALA A 95 4.57 11.07 6.24
C ALA A 95 3.74 10.29 5.20
N SER A 96 2.73 9.53 5.65
CA SER A 96 1.89 8.67 4.80
C SER A 96 0.53 9.27 4.46
N TYR A 97 -0.02 10.06 5.38
CA TYR A 97 -1.38 10.59 5.36
C TYR A 97 -1.35 12.09 5.64
N PRO A 98 -1.31 12.95 4.61
CA PRO A 98 -1.30 14.42 4.75
C PRO A 98 -2.51 14.97 5.51
N GLU A 99 -3.57 14.18 5.67
CA GLU A 99 -4.75 14.49 6.47
C GLU A 99 -4.47 14.44 7.99
N ILE A 100 -3.36 13.85 8.44
CA ILE A 100 -2.96 13.77 9.85
C ILE A 100 -2.10 14.98 10.21
N ALA A 101 -2.67 15.91 10.97
CA ALA A 101 -1.98 17.14 11.36
C ALA A 101 -0.98 16.92 12.51
N GLY A 102 -1.35 16.13 13.52
CA GLY A 102 -0.57 15.93 14.74
C GLY A 102 -1.22 14.95 15.72
N MET A 103 -0.84 15.02 16.99
CA MET A 103 -1.36 14.17 18.08
C MET A 103 -1.64 15.02 19.33
N VAL A 104 -2.67 14.64 20.10
CA VAL A 104 -3.01 15.25 21.40
C VAL A 104 -3.27 14.16 22.45
N THR A 105 -3.17 14.52 23.73
CA THR A 105 -3.49 13.65 24.87
C THR A 105 -4.70 14.21 25.64
N ASP A 106 -5.49 13.34 26.25
CA ASP A 106 -6.47 13.66 27.30
C ASP A 106 -6.54 12.51 28.31
N ASP A 107 -7.37 12.62 29.34
CA ASP A 107 -7.51 11.62 30.42
C ASP A 107 -7.81 10.18 29.94
N SER A 108 -8.32 10.01 28.72
CA SER A 108 -8.67 8.71 28.14
C SER A 108 -7.55 8.08 27.30
N GLY A 109 -6.64 8.88 26.74
CA GLY A 109 -5.55 8.37 25.91
C GLY A 109 -4.91 9.38 24.96
N LEU A 110 -4.19 8.82 23.99
CA LEU A 110 -3.52 9.52 22.90
C LEU A 110 -4.38 9.47 21.63
N TRP A 111 -4.48 10.60 20.93
CA TRP A 111 -5.40 10.78 19.81
C TRP A 111 -4.71 11.49 18.64
N LEU A 112 -4.83 10.94 17.44
CA LEU A 112 -4.42 11.61 16.20
C LEU A 112 -5.42 12.72 15.86
N LEU A 113 -4.91 13.88 15.46
CA LEU A 113 -5.70 14.95 14.83
C LEU A 113 -5.75 14.72 13.33
N VAL A 114 -6.95 14.48 12.80
CA VAL A 114 -7.21 14.24 11.37
C VAL A 114 -8.09 15.36 10.80
N GLY A 115 -7.89 15.68 9.53
CA GLY A 115 -8.52 16.79 8.80
C GLY A 115 -10.02 16.95 9.08
N GLY A 116 -10.45 18.21 9.27
CA GLY A 116 -11.81 18.55 9.70
C GLY A 116 -12.02 18.47 11.22
N GLY A 117 -10.95 18.55 12.02
CA GLY A 117 -11.02 18.56 13.49
C GLY A 117 -11.38 17.20 14.11
N ARG A 118 -11.18 16.10 13.36
CA ARG A 118 -11.55 14.75 13.79
C ARG A 118 -10.46 14.17 14.68
N ARG A 119 -10.86 13.43 15.73
CA ARG A 119 -9.93 12.69 16.61
C ARG A 119 -10.05 11.19 16.32
N VAL A 120 -8.91 10.51 16.19
CA VAL A 120 -8.82 9.05 16.04
C VAL A 120 -7.97 8.49 17.17
N LEU A 121 -8.45 7.47 17.88
CA LEU A 121 -7.73 6.88 19.02
C LEU A 121 -6.41 6.23 18.54
N TYR A 122 -5.28 6.75 19.02
CA TYR A 122 -3.97 6.16 18.78
C TYR A 122 -3.73 4.98 19.74
N ALA A 123 -3.92 5.21 21.04
CA ALA A 123 -3.86 4.23 22.13
C ALA A 123 -4.54 4.80 23.39
N ARG A 124 -5.05 3.97 24.30
CA ARG A 124 -5.48 4.43 25.64
C ARG A 124 -4.30 4.47 26.60
N HIS A 125 -4.39 5.24 27.68
CA HIS A 125 -3.34 5.28 28.72
C HIS A 125 -3.12 3.95 29.44
N ALA A 126 -4.17 3.16 29.63
CA ALA A 126 -4.07 1.80 30.16
C ALA A 126 -3.31 0.84 29.21
N ASP A 127 -3.33 1.11 27.91
CA ASP A 127 -2.72 0.27 26.88
C ASP A 127 -1.29 0.74 26.53
N SER A 128 -0.96 2.03 26.70
CA SER A 128 0.36 2.58 26.36
C SER A 128 1.49 2.12 27.30
N GLY A 129 1.19 1.71 28.53
CA GLY A 129 2.15 1.05 29.42
C GLY A 129 2.45 -0.41 29.04
N SER A 130 1.61 -1.03 28.19
CA SER A 130 1.71 -2.44 27.83
C SER A 130 2.65 -2.67 26.65
N ALA A 131 3.95 -2.61 26.92
CA ALA A 131 4.94 -3.21 26.03
C ALA A 131 4.71 -4.73 25.97
N LEU A 132 4.32 -5.24 24.80
CA LEU A 132 4.19 -6.67 24.48
C LEU A 132 3.10 -7.47 25.24
N SER A 133 2.00 -6.83 25.65
CA SER A 133 0.71 -7.54 25.77
C SER A 133 -0.42 -6.75 25.08
N HIS A 134 -1.19 -7.31 24.14
CA HIS A 134 -1.44 -8.73 23.91
C HIS A 134 -0.94 -9.19 22.53
N ALA A 135 -0.15 -10.27 22.50
CA ALA A 135 -0.07 -11.12 21.32
C ALA A 135 -1.44 -11.80 21.13
N GLY A 136 -2.27 -11.23 20.26
CA GLY A 136 -3.70 -11.51 20.16
C GLY A 136 -4.07 -12.86 19.55
N SER A 137 -3.66 -13.98 20.15
CA SER A 137 -4.10 -15.35 19.84
C SER A 137 -5.59 -15.62 20.21
N GLY A 138 -6.41 -14.57 20.19
CA GLY A 138 -7.86 -14.68 20.27
C GLY A 138 -8.41 -15.14 18.92
N ASN A 139 -8.86 -16.40 18.86
CA ASN A 139 -9.50 -17.02 17.69
C ASN A 139 -10.92 -16.46 17.41
N GLY A 140 -11.04 -15.13 17.30
CA GLY A 140 -12.30 -14.43 17.12
C GLY A 140 -12.15 -13.02 16.56
N GLU A 141 -13.23 -12.49 16.01
CA GLU A 141 -13.23 -11.26 15.19
C GLU A 141 -12.73 -10.00 15.91
N LYS A 142 -12.77 -9.96 17.25
CA LYS A 142 -12.32 -8.82 18.04
C LYS A 142 -10.80 -8.58 17.95
N GLY A 143 -9.97 -9.61 17.72
CA GLY A 143 -8.51 -9.51 17.78
C GLY A 143 -7.82 -8.71 16.66
N TRP A 144 -8.56 -8.24 15.64
CA TRP A 144 -7.97 -7.60 14.45
C TRP A 144 -8.58 -6.24 14.11
N ALA A 145 -9.61 -5.81 14.84
CA ALA A 145 -10.12 -4.44 14.86
C ALA A 145 -9.55 -3.78 16.12
N VAL A 146 -8.57 -2.89 15.94
CA VAL A 146 -7.70 -2.39 17.03
C VAL A 146 -7.43 -0.90 16.89
N ASP A 147 -6.83 -0.27 17.90
CA ASP A 147 -6.34 1.11 17.79
C ASP A 147 -5.13 1.23 16.84
N VAL A 148 -4.69 2.47 16.57
CA VAL A 148 -3.64 2.70 15.56
C VAL A 148 -2.29 2.11 16.01
N ARG A 149 -1.90 2.31 17.28
CA ARG A 149 -0.68 1.74 17.88
C ARG A 149 -0.63 0.22 17.71
N SER A 150 -1.71 -0.46 18.06
CA SER A 150 -1.86 -1.92 17.95
C SER A 150 -1.88 -2.44 16.51
N SER A 151 -2.27 -1.60 15.54
CA SER A 151 -2.23 -1.92 14.10
C SER A 151 -0.84 -1.78 13.49
N MET A 152 0.04 -0.96 14.10
CA MET A 152 1.43 -0.74 13.71
C MET A 152 2.45 -1.50 14.59
N ALA A 153 1.99 -2.27 15.59
CA ALA A 153 2.86 -2.90 16.59
C ALA A 153 3.73 -4.06 16.07
N ASP A 154 3.21 -4.89 15.14
CA ASP A 154 3.98 -5.99 14.55
C ASP A 154 5.01 -5.44 13.56
N ALA A 155 6.29 -5.73 13.77
CA ALA A 155 7.34 -5.36 12.83
C ALA A 155 7.18 -6.10 11.49
N TYR A 156 7.09 -5.34 10.40
CA TYR A 156 6.98 -5.89 9.05
C TYR A 156 8.37 -6.11 8.44
N PRO A 157 8.77 -7.34 8.08
CA PRO A 157 10.05 -7.59 7.41
C PRO A 157 9.95 -7.21 5.93
N LEU A 158 10.83 -6.32 5.47
CA LEU A 158 10.90 -5.90 4.06
C LEU A 158 11.64 -6.95 3.23
N GLU A 159 11.35 -7.02 1.93
CA GLU A 159 12.17 -7.81 1.00
C GLU A 159 13.67 -7.45 1.12
N PRO A 160 14.60 -8.44 1.10
CA PRO A 160 14.39 -9.89 0.89
C PRO A 160 14.03 -10.71 2.14
N GLU A 161 13.81 -10.08 3.30
CA GLU A 161 13.53 -10.78 4.57
C GLU A 161 12.15 -11.47 4.54
N ARG A 162 12.16 -12.81 4.52
CA ARG A 162 10.97 -13.68 4.55
C ARG A 162 11.05 -14.79 5.63
N PRO A 163 11.16 -14.42 6.92
CA PRO A 163 11.19 -15.38 8.01
C PRO A 163 9.84 -16.11 8.19
N ASP A 164 9.88 -17.34 8.70
CA ASP A 164 8.70 -18.08 9.13
C ASP A 164 7.87 -17.24 10.12
N THR A 165 6.60 -17.01 9.79
CA THR A 165 5.73 -16.15 10.60
C THR A 165 5.09 -16.96 11.74
N PRO A 166 5.36 -16.65 13.03
CA PRO A 166 4.82 -17.42 14.16
C PRO A 166 3.29 -17.35 14.25
N TYR A 167 2.67 -18.33 14.92
CA TYR A 167 1.23 -18.32 15.16
C TYR A 167 0.79 -17.05 15.89
N GLY A 168 -0.31 -16.44 15.43
CA GLY A 168 -0.80 -15.14 15.92
C GLY A 168 -0.13 -13.90 15.32
N VAL A 169 1.06 -14.03 14.70
CA VAL A 169 1.78 -12.91 14.07
C VAL A 169 1.28 -12.69 12.63
N SER A 170 1.04 -11.44 12.25
CA SER A 170 0.57 -11.07 10.91
C SER A 170 0.76 -9.56 10.69
N PRO A 171 2.00 -9.11 10.40
CA PRO A 171 2.35 -7.70 10.35
C PRO A 171 1.45 -6.90 9.41
N GLY A 172 0.83 -5.86 9.97
CA GLY A 172 -0.13 -4.97 9.31
C GLY A 172 -1.53 -5.53 9.02
N ARG A 173 -1.81 -6.82 9.26
CA ARG A 173 -3.14 -7.42 9.04
C ARG A 173 -4.19 -6.92 10.04
N ARG A 174 -3.77 -6.55 11.24
CA ARG A 174 -4.61 -5.82 12.22
C ARG A 174 -4.74 -4.37 11.77
N ARG A 175 -5.94 -3.77 11.91
CA ARG A 175 -6.22 -2.42 11.39
C ARG A 175 -7.20 -1.64 12.27
N SER A 176 -7.00 -0.32 12.30
CA SER A 176 -7.96 0.62 12.89
C SER A 176 -8.99 1.04 11.84
N TYR A 177 -10.24 0.62 12.04
CA TYR A 177 -11.35 1.01 11.17
C TYR A 177 -11.73 2.49 11.39
N ASP A 178 -11.36 3.08 12.52
CA ASP A 178 -11.53 4.52 12.79
C ASP A 178 -10.54 5.35 11.96
N LEU A 179 -9.27 4.93 11.89
CA LEU A 179 -8.27 5.56 11.01
C LEU A 179 -8.66 5.39 9.53
N LEU A 180 -8.99 4.16 9.10
CA LEU A 180 -9.41 3.93 7.72
C LEU A 180 -10.69 4.69 7.37
N GLY A 181 -11.65 4.79 8.29
CA GLY A 181 -12.84 5.63 8.12
C GLY A 181 -12.51 7.12 8.04
N ALA A 182 -11.58 7.61 8.85
CA ALA A 182 -11.19 9.02 8.88
C ALA A 182 -10.44 9.46 7.60
N ILE A 183 -9.57 8.61 7.06
CA ILE A 183 -8.79 8.89 5.84
C ILE A 183 -9.59 8.60 4.56
N TYR A 184 -10.32 7.48 4.52
CA TYR A 184 -10.90 6.95 3.27
C TYR A 184 -12.43 7.05 3.19
N GLY A 185 -13.13 7.25 4.31
CA GLY A 185 -14.60 7.32 4.40
C GLY A 185 -15.23 6.16 5.17
N HIS A 186 -16.33 6.43 5.87
CA HIS A 186 -17.03 5.48 6.76
C HIS A 186 -18.09 4.63 6.05
N ASN A 187 -18.45 4.97 4.81
CA ASN A 187 -19.48 4.28 4.03
C ASN A 187 -19.15 4.21 2.54
N ALA A 188 -19.92 3.38 1.80
CA ALA A 188 -19.75 3.15 0.37
C ALA A 188 -19.79 4.41 -0.51
N SER A 189 -20.52 5.45 -0.09
CA SER A 189 -20.63 6.72 -0.82
C SER A 189 -19.41 7.60 -0.63
N GLU A 190 -18.87 7.67 0.60
CA GLU A 190 -17.61 8.37 0.88
C GLU A 190 -16.43 7.71 0.17
N VAL A 191 -16.21 6.41 0.34
CA VAL A 191 -15.13 5.70 -0.38
C VAL A 191 -15.36 5.73 -1.89
N GLY A 192 -16.60 5.55 -2.36
CA GLY A 192 -16.93 5.55 -3.78
C GLY A 192 -16.54 6.86 -4.49
N ARG A 193 -16.61 8.00 -3.80
CA ARG A 193 -16.25 9.33 -4.32
C ARG A 193 -14.74 9.59 -4.40
N GLN A 194 -13.92 8.99 -3.55
CA GLN A 194 -12.45 9.15 -3.55
C GLN A 194 -11.70 8.08 -4.37
N VAL A 195 -12.35 6.96 -4.71
CA VAL A 195 -11.79 5.92 -5.58
C VAL A 195 -11.63 6.41 -7.03
N ARG A 196 -10.51 6.05 -7.66
CA ARG A 196 -10.13 6.39 -9.05
C ARG A 196 -9.91 5.12 -9.87
N GLN A 197 -9.99 5.23 -11.19
CA GLN A 197 -9.48 4.20 -12.10
C GLN A 197 -7.95 4.25 -12.15
N THR A 198 -7.33 3.10 -12.35
CA THR A 198 -5.88 2.93 -12.52
C THR A 198 -5.62 1.62 -13.29
N THR A 199 -4.36 1.31 -13.59
CA THR A 199 -3.97 0.09 -14.30
C THR A 199 -2.86 -0.67 -13.59
N LEU A 200 -2.73 -1.96 -13.92
CA LEU A 200 -1.54 -2.77 -13.67
C LEU A 200 -1.20 -3.55 -14.94
N LEU A 201 -0.08 -3.21 -15.60
CA LEU A 201 0.31 -3.71 -16.92
C LEU A 201 -0.82 -3.58 -17.95
N GLY A 202 -1.51 -2.43 -17.92
CA GLY A 202 -2.68 -2.12 -18.74
C GLY A 202 -4.01 -2.75 -18.30
N GLN A 203 -4.02 -3.68 -17.33
CA GLN A 203 -5.26 -4.26 -16.80
C GLN A 203 -5.99 -3.22 -15.93
N PRO A 204 -7.27 -2.90 -16.19
CA PRO A 204 -7.97 -1.85 -15.48
C PRO A 204 -8.45 -2.30 -14.09
N LEU A 205 -8.27 -1.44 -13.09
CA LEU A 205 -8.84 -1.60 -11.75
C LEU A 205 -9.21 -0.26 -11.11
N ARG A 206 -9.74 -0.32 -9.89
CA ARG A 206 -10.14 0.85 -9.10
C ARG A 206 -9.54 0.76 -7.71
N LEU A 207 -8.93 1.85 -7.24
CA LEU A 207 -8.33 2.00 -5.90
C LEU A 207 -8.58 3.41 -5.35
N SER A 208 -8.32 3.65 -4.07
CA SER A 208 -8.32 5.01 -3.49
C SER A 208 -7.30 5.90 -4.20
N ALA A 209 -7.47 7.23 -4.15
CA ALA A 209 -6.59 8.14 -4.92
C ALA A 209 -5.10 8.02 -4.52
N SER A 210 -4.79 7.70 -3.25
CA SER A 210 -3.42 7.44 -2.78
C SER A 210 -2.91 6.07 -3.26
N ALA A 211 -3.68 5.00 -3.07
CA ALA A 211 -3.31 3.65 -3.48
C ALA A 211 -3.18 3.52 -5.02
N ALA A 212 -3.98 4.25 -5.80
CA ALA A 212 -3.85 4.33 -7.26
C ALA A 212 -2.53 5.00 -7.69
N ARG A 213 -2.13 6.11 -7.05
CA ARG A 213 -0.83 6.76 -7.28
C ARG A 213 0.35 5.88 -6.83
N ALA A 214 0.14 5.07 -5.79
CA ALA A 214 1.13 4.09 -5.35
C ALA A 214 1.27 2.95 -6.36
N LEU A 215 0.16 2.36 -6.81
CA LEU A 215 0.17 1.28 -7.79
C LEU A 215 0.88 1.70 -9.09
N GLY A 216 0.69 2.94 -9.57
CA GLY A 216 1.44 3.44 -10.73
C GLY A 216 2.98 3.46 -10.54
N ARG A 217 3.48 3.59 -9.30
CA ARG A 217 4.92 3.48 -8.99
C ARG A 217 5.40 2.02 -8.87
N ALA A 218 4.49 1.08 -8.60
CA ALA A 218 4.75 -0.35 -8.67
C ALA A 218 4.72 -0.80 -10.14
N ASP A 219 3.69 -0.40 -10.90
CA ASP A 219 3.48 -0.76 -12.31
C ASP A 219 4.68 -0.38 -13.18
N ALA A 220 5.26 0.81 -12.99
CA ALA A 220 6.48 1.22 -13.68
C ALA A 220 7.70 0.31 -13.38
N ARG A 221 7.84 -0.19 -12.15
CA ARG A 221 8.90 -1.16 -11.78
C ARG A 221 8.60 -2.56 -12.32
N LEU A 222 7.34 -2.99 -12.20
CA LEU A 222 6.85 -4.29 -12.66
C LEU A 222 6.95 -4.42 -14.18
N ALA A 223 6.72 -3.34 -14.94
CA ALA A 223 6.90 -3.33 -16.39
C ALA A 223 8.36 -3.59 -16.80
N VAL A 224 9.33 -3.04 -16.06
CA VAL A 224 10.77 -3.30 -16.27
C VAL A 224 11.11 -4.74 -15.88
N ALA A 225 10.67 -5.20 -14.71
CA ALA A 225 10.88 -6.58 -14.25
C ALA A 225 10.30 -7.61 -15.23
N VAL A 226 9.07 -7.38 -15.72
CA VAL A 226 8.40 -8.20 -16.74
C VAL A 226 9.08 -8.15 -18.11
N GLY A 227 9.82 -7.08 -18.41
CA GLY A 227 10.67 -6.99 -19.60
C GLY A 227 11.88 -7.93 -19.54
N ALA A 228 12.49 -8.06 -18.35
CA ALA A 228 13.59 -9.00 -18.11
C ALA A 228 13.10 -10.44 -17.88
N GLU A 229 11.97 -10.62 -17.19
CA GLU A 229 11.41 -11.90 -16.76
C GLU A 229 9.93 -12.02 -17.19
N PRO A 230 9.64 -12.36 -18.46
CA PRO A 230 8.26 -12.38 -18.98
C PRO A 230 7.29 -13.31 -18.25
N HIS A 231 7.80 -14.33 -17.55
CA HIS A 231 7.01 -15.27 -16.76
C HIS A 231 6.30 -14.61 -15.55
N LEU A 232 6.79 -13.46 -15.07
CA LEU A 232 6.15 -12.71 -13.98
C LEU A 232 4.71 -12.28 -14.32
N LYS A 233 4.36 -12.16 -15.61
CA LYS A 233 3.00 -11.89 -16.08
C LYS A 233 1.96 -12.90 -15.58
N ASP A 234 2.35 -14.14 -15.33
CA ASP A 234 1.42 -15.15 -14.82
C ASP A 234 1.00 -14.91 -13.36
N TYR A 235 1.82 -14.21 -12.58
CA TYR A 235 1.56 -13.81 -11.19
C TYR A 235 0.87 -12.44 -11.04
N LEU A 236 0.80 -11.65 -12.12
CA LEU A 236 0.32 -10.26 -12.13
C LEU A 236 -1.08 -10.09 -12.74
N LYS A 237 -1.90 -11.14 -12.78
CA LYS A 237 -3.28 -11.06 -13.33
C LYS A 237 -4.22 -10.49 -12.29
N VAL A 238 -4.83 -9.34 -12.58
CA VAL A 238 -5.67 -8.62 -11.61
C VAL A 238 -6.99 -9.35 -11.40
N HIS A 239 -7.26 -9.71 -10.14
CA HIS A 239 -8.51 -10.35 -9.70
C HIS A 239 -9.26 -9.56 -8.61
N GLY A 240 -8.62 -8.58 -7.98
CA GLY A 240 -9.21 -7.76 -6.91
C GLY A 240 -8.89 -6.28 -7.03
N GLY A 241 -9.70 -5.45 -6.37
CA GLY A 241 -9.62 -3.98 -6.38
C GLY A 241 -10.67 -3.40 -5.44
N PHE A 242 -11.15 -2.17 -5.66
CA PHE A 242 -12.25 -1.60 -4.89
C PHE A 242 -13.55 -2.41 -5.03
N VAL A 243 -14.01 -3.01 -3.93
CA VAL A 243 -15.31 -3.68 -3.79
C VAL A 243 -15.81 -3.44 -2.36
N TRP A 244 -16.93 -2.73 -2.20
CA TRP A 244 -17.54 -2.52 -0.89
C TRP A 244 -18.16 -3.81 -0.34
N ARG A 245 -17.39 -4.56 0.45
CA ARG A 245 -17.79 -5.85 1.04
C ARG A 245 -17.23 -6.05 2.45
N ARG A 246 -17.90 -6.90 3.23
CA ARG A 246 -17.32 -7.50 4.44
C ARG A 246 -16.35 -8.63 4.07
N ILE A 247 -15.53 -9.07 5.02
CA ILE A 247 -14.66 -10.23 4.88
C ILE A 247 -15.52 -11.51 4.95
N ALA A 248 -15.13 -12.57 4.23
CA ALA A 248 -15.94 -13.77 4.10
C ALA A 248 -16.05 -14.52 5.44
N GLY A 249 -17.26 -14.58 6.00
CA GLY A 249 -17.50 -15.17 7.33
C GLY A 249 -17.08 -14.27 8.49
N GLU A 250 -17.10 -12.95 8.33
CA GLU A 250 -16.82 -11.98 9.40
C GLU A 250 -17.76 -10.77 9.35
N THR A 251 -17.95 -10.09 10.48
CA THR A 251 -18.68 -8.81 10.55
C THR A 251 -17.89 -7.60 10.02
N ARG A 252 -16.60 -7.75 9.73
CA ARG A 252 -15.66 -6.64 9.46
C ARG A 252 -15.60 -6.25 7.98
N LEU A 253 -15.33 -4.98 7.68
CA LEU A 253 -15.09 -4.53 6.30
C LEU A 253 -13.76 -5.06 5.76
N SER A 254 -13.74 -5.39 4.47
CA SER A 254 -12.52 -5.81 3.77
C SER A 254 -11.66 -4.59 3.38
N PRO A 255 -10.32 -4.70 3.29
CA PRO A 255 -9.48 -3.63 2.73
C PRO A 255 -9.90 -3.16 1.32
N HIS A 256 -10.44 -4.08 0.51
CA HIS A 256 -11.08 -3.75 -0.77
C HIS A 256 -12.24 -2.77 -0.64
N ALA A 257 -12.93 -2.71 0.50
CA ALA A 257 -14.02 -1.76 0.74
C ALA A 257 -13.52 -0.33 0.96
N TYR A 258 -12.24 -0.14 1.30
CA TYR A 258 -11.59 1.18 1.34
C TYR A 258 -10.85 1.52 0.03
N GLY A 259 -10.81 0.59 -0.92
CA GLY A 259 -10.06 0.75 -2.17
C GLY A 259 -8.54 0.69 -2.00
N ILE A 260 -8.05 0.15 -0.87
CA ILE A 260 -6.62 0.09 -0.56
C ILE A 260 -5.97 -1.26 -0.91
N ALA A 261 -6.69 -2.19 -1.53
CA ALA A 261 -6.16 -3.53 -1.79
C ALA A 261 -6.42 -4.06 -3.20
N VAL A 262 -5.46 -4.84 -3.69
CA VAL A 262 -5.44 -5.54 -4.97
C VAL A 262 -5.13 -7.01 -4.74
N ASP A 263 -5.84 -7.90 -5.46
CA ASP A 263 -5.57 -9.34 -5.45
C ASP A 263 -5.00 -9.74 -6.81
N LEU A 264 -3.90 -10.51 -6.80
CA LEU A 264 -3.14 -10.92 -7.99
C LEU A 264 -3.05 -12.45 -8.10
N SER A 265 -3.41 -12.97 -9.27
CA SER A 265 -3.30 -14.39 -9.68
C SER A 265 -3.66 -15.45 -8.61
N PRO A 266 -4.86 -15.42 -8.00
CA PRO A 266 -5.31 -16.37 -6.96
C PRO A 266 -5.19 -17.87 -7.32
N ARG A 267 -5.08 -18.23 -8.61
CA ARG A 267 -4.83 -19.61 -9.04
C ARG A 267 -3.40 -20.10 -8.76
N LEU A 268 -2.44 -19.19 -8.66
CA LEU A 268 -1.03 -19.45 -8.32
C LEU A 268 -0.69 -18.99 -6.89
N ALA A 269 -1.56 -18.16 -6.30
CA ALA A 269 -1.34 -17.45 -5.06
C ALA A 269 -2.39 -17.89 -4.00
N PRO A 270 -2.14 -19.00 -3.28
CA PRO A 270 -3.15 -19.65 -2.45
C PRO A 270 -3.46 -18.91 -1.14
N TYR A 271 -4.63 -19.22 -0.59
CA TYR A 271 -5.18 -18.66 0.65
C TYR A 271 -5.23 -19.69 1.79
N TRP A 272 -4.91 -19.26 3.01
CA TRP A 272 -4.72 -20.12 4.18
C TRP A 272 -5.93 -20.99 4.57
N ARG A 273 -7.16 -20.59 4.21
CA ARG A 273 -8.35 -21.40 4.49
C ARG A 273 -8.45 -22.60 3.54
N TRP A 274 -7.99 -22.46 2.30
CA TRP A 274 -8.09 -23.48 1.25
C TRP A 274 -6.86 -24.40 1.19
N ASN A 275 -5.67 -23.92 1.60
CA ASN A 275 -4.46 -24.72 1.74
C ASN A 275 -3.95 -24.72 3.19
N LYS A 276 -3.61 -25.91 3.71
CA LYS A 276 -3.25 -26.13 5.13
C LYS A 276 -1.74 -26.21 5.41
N LEU A 277 -0.87 -26.19 4.40
CA LEU A 277 0.59 -26.15 4.62
C LEU A 277 0.99 -24.89 5.40
N ARG A 278 1.87 -25.04 6.40
CA ARG A 278 2.44 -23.96 7.24
C ARG A 278 3.92 -24.28 7.54
N PRO A 279 4.88 -23.44 7.11
CA PRO A 279 4.72 -22.42 6.07
C PRO A 279 4.23 -23.03 4.74
N HIS A 280 3.63 -22.22 3.88
CA HIS A 280 3.35 -22.62 2.50
C HIS A 280 4.54 -22.23 1.60
N PRO A 281 5.00 -23.06 0.66
CA PRO A 281 6.20 -22.77 -0.15
C PRO A 281 6.20 -21.39 -0.83
N MET A 282 5.04 -20.89 -1.28
CA MET A 282 4.93 -19.53 -1.86
C MET A 282 5.15 -18.38 -0.88
N GLN A 283 5.15 -18.58 0.44
CA GLN A 283 5.56 -17.52 1.39
C GLN A 283 7.04 -17.14 1.21
N HIS A 284 7.87 -18.08 0.74
CA HIS A 284 9.27 -17.84 0.40
C HIS A 284 9.50 -17.78 -1.12
N GLY A 285 8.73 -18.54 -1.91
CA GLY A 285 8.91 -18.70 -3.36
C GLY A 285 8.05 -17.83 -4.29
N TYR A 286 7.18 -16.96 -3.79
CA TYR A 286 6.47 -16.00 -4.66
C TYR A 286 7.47 -14.95 -5.22
N PRO A 287 7.36 -14.48 -6.48
CA PRO A 287 8.47 -13.74 -7.10
C PRO A 287 8.92 -12.48 -6.36
N PHE A 288 10.23 -12.39 -6.06
CA PHE A 288 10.86 -11.27 -5.34
C PHE A 288 10.52 -9.91 -5.96
N ALA A 289 10.70 -9.77 -7.27
CA ALA A 289 10.49 -8.52 -8.00
C ALA A 289 9.04 -8.00 -7.92
N ILE A 290 8.06 -8.87 -7.62
CA ILE A 290 6.67 -8.44 -7.41
C ILE A 290 6.48 -7.86 -6.01
N VAL A 291 7.00 -8.55 -4.99
CA VAL A 291 6.85 -8.10 -3.60
C VAL A 291 7.65 -6.83 -3.36
N ASP A 292 8.90 -6.74 -3.85
CA ASP A 292 9.70 -5.51 -3.76
C ASP A 292 8.99 -4.35 -4.47
N ALA A 293 8.59 -4.48 -5.74
CA ALA A 293 7.96 -3.37 -6.46
C ALA A 293 6.69 -2.82 -5.77
N MET A 294 5.95 -3.69 -5.06
CA MET A 294 4.77 -3.33 -4.26
C MET A 294 5.15 -2.70 -2.91
N GLU A 295 6.13 -3.24 -2.20
CA GLU A 295 6.67 -2.68 -0.94
C GLU A 295 7.32 -1.31 -1.17
N GLN A 296 8.12 -1.16 -2.23
CA GLN A 296 8.73 0.11 -2.63
C GLN A 296 7.69 1.19 -2.97
N ALA A 297 6.45 0.79 -3.33
CA ALA A 297 5.33 1.68 -3.56
C ALA A 297 4.50 2.00 -2.30
N GLY A 298 4.59 1.21 -1.23
CA GLY A 298 3.86 1.39 0.03
C GLY A 298 2.80 0.31 0.33
N PHE A 299 2.82 -0.83 -0.34
CA PHE A 299 1.93 -1.97 -0.06
C PHE A 299 2.61 -3.01 0.83
N ILE A 300 1.89 -3.54 1.82
CA ILE A 300 2.25 -4.78 2.52
C ILE A 300 1.69 -6.00 1.78
N TRP A 301 2.36 -7.14 1.89
CA TRP A 301 2.00 -8.39 1.22
C TRP A 301 1.44 -9.44 2.19
N GLY A 302 0.29 -10.02 1.84
CA GLY A 302 -0.40 -11.03 2.65
C GLY A 302 0.33 -12.37 2.78
N GLY A 303 1.40 -12.61 2.02
CA GLY A 303 2.28 -13.78 2.20
C GLY A 303 3.12 -13.75 3.47
N LYS A 304 3.38 -12.56 4.05
CA LYS A 304 4.12 -12.37 5.30
C LYS A 304 3.26 -12.49 6.55
N TRP A 305 2.13 -13.20 6.46
CA TRP A 305 1.20 -13.50 7.56
C TRP A 305 1.17 -14.99 7.86
N HIS A 306 1.01 -15.38 9.13
CA HIS A 306 0.82 -16.80 9.49
C HIS A 306 -0.46 -17.39 8.86
N GLU A 307 -1.54 -16.61 8.88
CA GLU A 307 -2.75 -16.85 8.08
C GLU A 307 -2.61 -16.18 6.71
N TYR A 308 -1.72 -16.71 5.88
CA TYR A 308 -1.33 -16.12 4.60
C TYR A 308 -2.48 -15.88 3.61
N ASP A 309 -2.31 -14.81 2.84
CA ASP A 309 -3.13 -14.45 1.70
C ASP A 309 -2.18 -14.06 0.55
N ILE A 310 -1.60 -15.06 -0.12
CA ILE A 310 -0.46 -14.91 -1.06
C ILE A 310 -0.82 -13.95 -2.22
N MET A 311 -2.09 -13.92 -2.60
CA MET A 311 -2.65 -13.08 -3.66
C MET A 311 -2.74 -11.60 -3.28
N HIS A 312 -2.74 -11.28 -1.98
CA HIS A 312 -3.25 -10.02 -1.47
C HIS A 312 -2.14 -8.99 -1.19
N PHE A 313 -2.37 -7.75 -1.63
CA PHE A 313 -1.53 -6.60 -1.28
C PHE A 313 -2.40 -5.46 -0.73
N GLU A 314 -2.07 -4.95 0.46
CA GLU A 314 -2.79 -3.88 1.17
C GLU A 314 -1.91 -2.61 1.23
N TYR A 315 -2.39 -1.47 0.72
CA TYR A 315 -1.68 -0.20 0.76
C TYR A 315 -1.65 0.34 2.20
N ARG A 316 -0.50 0.16 2.87
CA ARG A 316 -0.23 0.51 4.27
C ARG A 316 1.12 1.22 4.38
N PRO A 317 1.24 2.41 3.75
CA PRO A 317 2.49 3.18 3.68
C PRO A 317 3.10 3.48 5.04
N GLU A 318 2.30 3.61 6.11
CA GLU A 318 2.78 3.89 7.46
C GLU A 318 3.60 2.72 8.03
N ILE A 319 3.25 1.48 7.65
CA ILE A 319 3.96 0.27 8.07
C ILE A 319 5.25 0.10 7.27
N ILE A 320 5.23 0.37 5.96
CA ILE A 320 6.45 0.36 5.13
C ILE A 320 7.42 1.45 5.58
N CYS A 321 6.94 2.64 5.96
CA CYS A 321 7.76 3.68 6.58
C CYS A 321 8.40 3.19 7.89
N LYS A 322 7.59 2.64 8.81
CA LYS A 322 8.08 2.12 10.10
C LYS A 322 9.14 1.03 9.91
N ALA A 323 8.88 0.09 9.00
CA ALA A 323 9.80 -1.00 8.67
C ALA A 323 11.14 -0.48 8.15
N ARG A 324 11.13 0.44 7.16
CA ARG A 324 12.35 1.07 6.61
C ARG A 324 13.14 1.79 7.71
N MET A 325 12.47 2.51 8.61
CA MET A 325 13.12 3.25 9.70
C MET A 325 13.69 2.33 10.79
N LEU A 326 13.07 1.17 11.05
CA LEU A 326 13.63 0.16 11.96
C LEU A 326 14.82 -0.59 11.33
N GLN A 327 14.77 -0.90 10.03
CA GLN A 327 15.89 -1.51 9.30
C GLN A 327 17.09 -0.55 9.24
N ALA A 328 16.85 0.73 8.95
CA ALA A 328 17.83 1.81 8.99
C ALA A 328 18.59 1.88 10.34
N ARG A 329 17.86 1.92 11.46
CA ARG A 329 18.47 1.97 12.81
C ARG A 329 19.34 0.74 13.12
N ARG A 330 18.95 -0.45 12.66
CA ARG A 330 19.77 -1.67 12.79
C ARG A 330 21.08 -1.56 12.02
N GLY A 331 21.04 -1.01 10.80
CA GLY A 331 22.23 -0.79 9.98
C GLY A 331 23.25 0.16 10.62
N GLN A 332 22.77 1.24 11.25
CA GLN A 332 23.65 2.18 11.98
C GLN A 332 24.23 1.55 13.26
N GLY A 333 23.43 0.82 14.04
CA GLY A 333 23.90 0.15 15.26
C GLY A 333 24.98 -0.91 15.01
N GLY A 334 25.04 -1.50 13.82
CA GLY A 334 26.07 -2.47 13.44
C GLY A 334 27.45 -1.87 13.10
N ALA A 335 27.59 -0.54 13.05
CA ALA A 335 28.83 0.13 12.65
C ALA A 335 29.67 0.68 13.83
N GLY A 336 29.17 0.61 15.07
CA GLY A 336 29.77 1.25 16.25
C GLY A 336 30.76 0.38 17.04
N ASP A 337 30.36 -0.85 17.38
CA ASP A 337 31.08 -1.70 18.36
C ASP A 337 31.80 -2.89 17.72
N GLY A 338 32.87 -2.61 17.00
CA GLY A 338 33.92 -3.59 16.70
C GLY A 338 35.07 -3.44 17.71
N PRO A 339 35.48 -4.48 18.47
CA PRO A 339 36.61 -4.36 19.38
C PRO A 339 37.88 -4.07 18.57
N ALA A 340 38.58 -2.99 18.92
CA ALA A 340 39.83 -2.61 18.27
C ALA A 340 40.91 -3.67 18.56
N HIS A 341 41.04 -4.65 17.66
CA HIS A 341 42.15 -5.60 17.66
C HIS A 341 43.46 -4.84 17.38
N ALA A 342 44.10 -4.39 18.46
CA ALA A 342 45.45 -3.86 18.43
C ALA A 342 46.38 -4.92 17.84
N ALA A 343 46.88 -4.66 16.63
CA ALA A 343 47.83 -5.53 15.93
C ALA A 343 49.22 -5.41 16.60
N GLY A 344 49.35 -5.99 17.79
CA GLY A 344 50.62 -6.11 18.51
C GLY A 344 51.57 -7.00 17.72
N ALA A 345 52.53 -6.39 17.01
CA ALA A 345 53.53 -7.09 16.23
C ALA A 345 54.51 -7.84 17.16
N VAL A 346 54.23 -9.11 17.43
CA VAL A 346 55.16 -10.01 18.12
C VAL A 346 56.14 -10.56 17.09
N LEU A 347 57.37 -10.01 17.10
CA LEU A 347 58.50 -10.59 16.40
C LEU A 347 58.93 -11.87 17.13
N PHE A 348 58.90 -13.00 16.44
CA PHE A 348 59.60 -14.21 16.90
C PHE A 348 61.09 -14.05 16.57
N PRO A 349 62.01 -14.27 17.53
CA PRO A 349 63.41 -14.54 17.19
C PRO A 349 63.52 -15.91 16.51
N ALA A 350 64.53 -16.06 15.66
CA ALA A 350 64.94 -17.37 15.17
C ALA A 350 66.10 -17.89 16.03
N ASP A 351 65.97 -19.12 16.51
CA ASP A 351 67.01 -20.17 16.60
C ASP A 351 66.31 -21.51 16.96
#